data_AF-A0A7J8WNX9-F1
#
_entry.id   AF-A0A7J8WNX9-F1
#
_cell.length_a   1.000
_cell.length_b   1.000
_cell.length_c   1.000
_cell.angle_alpha   90.00
_cell.angle_beta   90.00
_cell.angle_gamma   90.00
#
_symmetry.space_group_name_H-M   'P 1'
#
loop_
_entity.id
_entity.type
_entity.pdbx_description
1 polymer ?
#
loop_
_entity_poly.entity_id
_entity_poly.type
_entity_poly.pdbx_seq_one_letter_code
_entity_poly.pdbx_strand_id
1 'polypeptide(L)' 'MRLSSYANYVEASESNPKALGVYMANAVNKFGILYLHGTFIAAGGYNGDDGNKAMADNYSDLVAFGRLFLANPDLPRRF' A
#
# COMPACT_ATOMS: atom_id res chain seq x y z
N MET A 1 -0.03 -0.89 -7.54
CA MET A 1 0.65 0.39 -7.80
C MET A 1 1.33 0.82 -6.51
N ARG A 2 2.67 0.87 -6.48
CA ARG A 2 3.47 1.24 -5.28
C ARG A 2 3.71 2.75 -5.31
N LEU A 3 3.34 3.46 -4.24
CA LEU A 3 3.49 4.92 -4.13
C LEU A 3 4.62 5.36 -3.19
N SER A 4 5.28 4.41 -2.51
CA SER A 4 6.38 4.70 -1.59
C SER A 4 7.69 4.23 -2.19
N SER A 5 8.68 5.12 -2.32
CA SER A 5 10.03 4.75 -2.74
C SER A 5 10.81 3.99 -1.67
N TYR A 6 10.37 4.03 -0.40
CA TYR A 6 11.09 3.50 0.76
C TYR A 6 10.52 2.20 1.34
N ALA A 7 9.30 1.81 1.00
CA ALA A 7 8.70 0.56 1.51
C ALA A 7 9.16 -0.66 0.68
N ASN A 8 9.68 -1.70 1.33
CA ASN A 8 10.10 -2.94 0.69
C ASN A 8 8.92 -3.92 0.60
N TYR A 9 8.49 -4.29 -0.60
CA TYR A 9 7.39 -5.24 -0.81
C TYR A 9 7.88 -6.43 -1.63
N VAL A 10 7.88 -7.64 -1.06
CA VAL A 10 8.18 -8.93 -1.76
C VAL A 10 9.40 -8.81 -2.69
N GLU A 11 10.53 -8.36 -2.15
CA GLU A 11 11.79 -8.17 -2.88
C GLU A 11 11.77 -7.10 -4.00
N ALA A 12 10.63 -6.46 -4.27
CA ALA A 12 10.55 -5.24 -5.05
C ALA A 12 10.98 -4.05 -4.16
N SER A 13 12.29 -3.94 -3.96
CA SER A 13 12.94 -2.74 -3.44
C SER A 13 13.21 -1.77 -4.59
N GLU A 14 13.14 -0.47 -4.31
CA GLU A 14 13.69 0.50 -5.26
C GLU A 14 15.22 0.39 -5.21
N SER A 15 15.84 0.26 -6.38
CA SER A 15 17.30 0.24 -6.56
C SER A 15 17.98 1.52 -6.06
N ASN A 16 17.30 2.67 -6.18
CA ASN A 16 17.76 3.96 -5.69
C ASN A 16 16.61 4.80 -5.08
N PRO A 17 16.21 4.51 -3.82
CA PRO A 17 15.02 5.07 -3.19
C PRO A 17 15.11 6.59 -3.00
N LYS A 18 16.33 7.12 -2.90
CA LYS A 18 16.61 8.56 -2.76
C LYS A 18 16.34 9.32 -4.06
N ALA A 19 16.85 8.82 -5.19
CA ALA A 19 16.65 9.45 -6.49
C ALA A 19 15.16 9.48 -6.88
N LEU A 20 14.46 8.36 -6.66
CA LEU A 20 13.02 8.29 -6.89
C LEU A 20 12.24 9.25 -5.97
N GLY A 21 12.62 9.33 -4.69
CA GLY A 21 12.02 10.26 -3.74
C GLY A 21 12.15 11.72 -4.17
N VAL A 22 13.34 12.13 -4.64
CA VAL A 22 13.58 13.49 -5.16
C VAL A 22 12.81 13.74 -6.46
N TYR A 23 12.73 12.76 -7.37
CA TYR A 23 11.93 12.87 -8.58
C TYR A 23 10.45 13.09 -8.25
N MET A 24 9.89 12.30 -7.33
CA MET A 24 8.50 12.42 -6.89
C MET A 24 8.24 13.78 -6.24
N ALA A 25 9.13 14.23 -5.34
CA ALA A 25 9.04 15.56 -4.72
C ALA A 25 9.00 16.70 -5.75
N ASN A 26 9.88 16.64 -6.76
CA ASN A 26 9.88 17.63 -7.84
C ASN A 26 8.65 17.53 -8.73
N ALA A 27 8.12 16.33 -8.97
CA ALA A 27 6.92 16.13 -9.76
C ALA A 27 5.68 16.72 -9.06
N VAL A 28 5.52 16.51 -7.75
CA VAL A 28 4.39 17.07 -6.98
C VAL A 28 4.53 18.58 -6.75
N ASN A 29 5.76 19.09 -6.60
CA ASN A 29 6.01 20.52 -6.43
C ASN A 29 5.54 21.36 -7.63
N LYS A 30 5.55 20.80 -8.85
CA LYS A 30 4.99 21.45 -10.06
C LYS A 30 3.51 21.81 -9.93
N PHE A 31 2.78 21.10 -9.07
CA PHE A 31 1.37 21.32 -8.81
C PHE A 31 1.12 22.16 -7.53
N GLY A 32 2.18 22.68 -6.89
CA GLY A 32 2.07 23.40 -5.62
C GLY A 32 1.71 22.52 -4.42
N ILE A 33 1.89 21.20 -4.55
CA ILE A 33 1.55 20.23 -3.50
C ILE A 33 2.75 20.07 -2.58
N LEU A 34 2.62 20.57 -1.34
CA LEU A 34 3.66 20.49 -0.30
C LEU A 34 3.71 19.12 0.39
N TYR A 35 2.60 18.38 0.41
CA TYR A 35 2.48 17.09 1.09
C TYR A 35 1.58 16.14 0.31
N LEU A 36 2.09 14.93 0.04
CA LEU A 36 1.34 13.84 -0.58
C LEU A 36 1.42 12.62 0.34
N HIS A 37 0.28 12.21 0.89
CA HIS A 37 0.15 10.94 1.61
C HIS A 37 -0.44 9.90 0.64
N GLY A 38 0.37 8.94 0.22
CA GLY A 38 -0.06 7.86 -0.65
C GLY A 38 -0.50 6.65 0.17
N THR A 39 -1.78 6.31 0.13
CA THR A 39 -2.31 5.08 0.73
C THR A 39 -1.90 3.86 -0.11
N PHE A 40 -1.21 2.90 0.50
CA PHE A 40 -0.83 1.64 -0.11
C PHE A 40 -1.84 0.54 0.23
N ILE A 41 -2.47 0.00 -0.82
CA ILE A 41 -3.45 -1.09 -0.71
C ILE A 41 -2.79 -2.40 -1.16
N ALA A 42 -2.62 -3.34 -0.23
CA ALA A 42 -2.14 -4.69 -0.52
C ALA A 42 -3.29 -5.59 -1.00
N ALA A 43 -3.00 -6.49 -1.94
CA ALA A 43 -3.99 -7.41 -2.49
C ALA A 43 -3.31 -8.73 -2.90
N GLY A 44 -4.06 -9.84 -2.86
CA GLY A 44 -3.62 -11.13 -3.37
C GLY A 44 -3.34 -12.17 -2.29
N GLY A 45 -4.37 -12.92 -1.90
CA GLY A 45 -4.23 -14.11 -1.05
C GLY A 45 -4.34 -13.89 0.46
N TYR A 46 -4.49 -12.64 0.92
CA TYR A 46 -4.72 -12.32 2.33
C TYR A 46 -6.01 -12.96 2.86
N ASN A 47 -5.91 -13.57 4.04
CA ASN A 47 -7.04 -13.83 4.93
C ASN A 47 -7.08 -12.73 6.03
N GLY A 48 -8.02 -12.82 6.96
CA GLY A 48 -8.21 -11.80 8.00
C GLY A 48 -6.98 -11.60 8.90
N ASP A 49 -6.37 -12.69 9.34
CA ASP A 49 -5.21 -12.65 10.25
C ASP A 49 -3.98 -12.08 9.54
N ASP A 50 -3.70 -12.55 8.32
CA ASP A 50 -2.59 -12.06 7.51
C ASP A 50 -2.77 -10.58 7.12
N GLY A 51 -4.01 -10.17 6.84
CA GLY A 51 -4.34 -8.78 6.54
C GLY A 51 -4.14 -7.87 7.75
N ASN A 52 -4.60 -8.29 8.93
CA ASN A 52 -4.40 -7.55 10.17
C ASN A 52 -2.92 -7.42 10.53
N LYS A 53 -2.15 -8.50 10.34
CA LYS A 53 -0.70 -8.48 10.55
C LYS A 53 0.00 -7.52 9.58
N ALA A 54 -0.39 -7.51 8.30
CA ALA A 54 0.16 -6.57 7.32
C ALA A 54 -0.06 -5.10 7.71
N MET A 55 -1.22 -4.77 8.30
CA MET A 55 -1.45 -3.41 8.81
C MET A 55 -0.62 -3.12 10.07
N ALA A 56 -0.56 -4.06 11.02
CA ALA A 56 0.20 -3.89 12.26
C ALA A 56 1.71 -3.72 12.03
N ASP A 57 2.27 -4.44 11.05
CA ASP A 57 3.69 -4.37 10.68
C ASP A 57 4.01 -3.15 9.79
N ASN A 58 3.07 -2.22 9.59
CA ASN A 58 3.18 -1.07 8.67
C ASN A 58 3.54 -1.49 7.23
N TYR A 59 3.13 -2.69 6.83
CA TYR A 59 3.37 -3.22 5.50
C TYR A 59 2.37 -2.68 4.48
N SER A 60 1.15 -2.39 4.92
CA SER A 60 0.11 -1.78 4.09
C SER A 60 -0.83 -0.90 4.90
N ASP A 61 -1.32 0.18 4.29
CA ASP A 61 -2.34 1.04 4.89
C ASP A 61 -3.74 0.42 4.79
N LEU A 62 -3.98 -0.39 3.76
CA LEU A 62 -5.23 -1.12 3.52
C LEU A 62 -4.97 -2.50 2.90
N VAL A 63 -5.89 -3.44 3.11
CA VAL A 63 -5.87 -4.78 2.49
C VAL A 63 -7.16 -5.03 1.72
N ALA A 64 -7.05 -5.41 0.44
CA ALA A 64 -8.18 -5.71 -0.43
C ALA A 64 -8.46 -7.22 -0.48
N PHE A 65 -9.68 -7.61 -0.09
CA PHE A 65 -10.15 -9.00 -0.09
C PHE A 65 -11.05 -9.28 -1.31
N GLY A 66 -10.51 -9.88 -2.37
CA GLY A 66 -11.27 -10.20 -3.59
C GLY A 66 -12.12 -11.48 -3.46
N ARG A 67 -11.49 -12.65 -3.59
CA ARG A 67 -12.17 -13.97 -3.55
C ARG A 67 -13.03 -14.16 -2.30
N LEU A 68 -12.58 -13.68 -1.14
CA LEU A 68 -13.32 -13.77 0.12
C LEU A 68 -14.62 -12.97 0.10
N PHE A 69 -14.63 -11.79 -0.53
CA PHE A 69 -15.80 -10.92 -0.63
C PHE A 69 -16.82 -11.45 -1.63
N LEU A 70 -16.37 -12.10 -2.71
CA LEU A 70 -17.27 -12.80 -3.63
C LEU A 70 -18.01 -13.97 -2.94
N ALA A 71 -17.33 -14.68 -2.04
CA ALA A 71 -17.91 -15.81 -1.33
C ALA A 71 -18.73 -15.40 -0.09
N ASN A 72 -18.48 -14.21 0.48
CA ASN A 72 -19.13 -13.71 1.69
C ASN A 72 -19.44 -12.21 1.50
N PRO A 73 -20.61 -11.84 0.97
CA PRO A 73 -20.94 -10.43 0.72
C PRO A 73 -21.05 -9.59 2.02
N ASP A 74 -21.15 -10.24 3.18
CA ASP A 74 -21.20 -9.63 4.52
C ASP A 74 -19.83 -9.55 5.21
N LEU A 75 -18.74 -9.89 4.50
CA LEU A 75 -17.37 -9.89 5.02
C LEU A 75 -17.01 -8.63 5.85
N PRO A 76 -17.39 -7.40 5.47
CA PRO A 76 -17.07 -6.19 6.24
C PRO A 76 -17.69 -6.13 7.64
N ARG A 77 -18.78 -6.86 7.90
CA ARG A 77 -19.40 -6.93 9.24
C ARG A 77 -18.80 -8.02 10.13
N ARG A 78 -17.99 -8.89 9.55
CA ARG A 78 -17.38 -10.05 10.24
C ARG A 78 -15.95 -9.77 10.72
N PHE A 79 -15.40 -8.61 10.38
CA PHE A 79 -14.08 -8.12 10.76
C PHE A 79 -14.19 -6.81 11.52
#